data_AF-A0A0X3Y374-F1
#
_entry.id   AF-A0A0X3Y374-F1
#
_cell.length_a   1.000
_cell.length_b   1.000
_cell.length_c   1.000
_cell.angle_alpha   90.00
_cell.angle_beta   90.00
_cell.angle_gamma   90.00
#
_symmetry.space_group_name_H-M   'P 1'
#
loop_
_entity.id
_entity.type
_entity.pdbx_description
1 polymer ?
#
loop_
_entity_poly.entity_id
_entity_poly.type
_entity_poly.pdbx_seq_one_letter_code
_entity_poly.pdbx_strand_id
1 'polypeptide(L)'
;MKKYTDDIINFLREIAPGKTYKEIVEIFNKKYDLEMTVDKLSSLLSRKKINTGTLGQFKKSFTPWNKGKKGYMGANRTSFKKGSKPKNWKPVSSERINTEGYTVIKVSNEGDKQKRWNLKHRVVWEQYHKKKIPKGSVIIFADGDKNNLNIENLICVTRNELKVLNKCRLISSVPELTKTGLNIAKIKIKLAEIRKEKKG
;
A
#
# COMPACT_ATOMS: atom_id res chain seq x y z
N MET A 1 -25.36 -14.30 -40.24
CA MET A 1 -26.49 -13.36 -40.15
C MET A 1 -25.96 -11.93 -40.02
N LYS A 2 -26.36 -10.99 -40.88
CA LYS A 2 -25.94 -9.58 -40.77
C LYS A 2 -26.72 -8.95 -39.60
N LYS A 3 -26.03 -8.65 -38.48
CA LYS A 3 -26.64 -8.04 -37.29
C LYS A 3 -27.16 -6.61 -37.51
N TYR A 4 -26.69 -5.93 -38.56
CA TYR A 4 -27.15 -4.60 -38.96
C TYR A 4 -27.58 -4.65 -40.42
N THR A 5 -28.83 -4.27 -40.70
CA THR A 5 -29.40 -4.15 -42.04
C THR A 5 -28.80 -2.97 -42.79
N ASP A 6 -28.92 -2.97 -44.12
CA ASP A 6 -28.38 -1.88 -44.95
C ASP A 6 -29.10 -0.53 -44.67
N ASP A 7 -30.37 -0.57 -44.24
CA ASP A 7 -31.11 0.62 -43.76
C ASP A 7 -30.48 1.25 -42.52
N ILE A 8 -30.05 0.43 -41.56
CA ILE A 8 -29.35 0.89 -40.35
C ILE A 8 -28.02 1.55 -40.72
N ILE A 9 -27.30 0.98 -41.68
CA ILE A 9 -26.01 1.52 -42.13
C ILE A 9 -26.20 2.86 -42.85
N ASN A 10 -27.23 2.99 -43.68
CA ASN A 10 -27.55 4.26 -44.36
C ASN A 10 -27.97 5.34 -43.37
N PHE A 11 -28.79 5.00 -42.38
CA PHE A 11 -29.13 5.90 -41.28
C PHE A 11 -27.89 6.40 -40.51
N LEU A 12 -26.92 5.52 -40.24
CA LEU A 12 -25.67 5.92 -39.60
C LEU A 12 -24.82 6.84 -40.48
N ARG A 13 -24.84 6.67 -41.82
CA ARG A 13 -24.14 7.57 -42.75
C ARG A 13 -24.72 8.98 -42.75
N GLU A 14 -26.03 9.12 -42.63
CA GLU A 14 -26.70 10.43 -42.57
C GLU A 14 -26.40 11.17 -41.26
N ILE A 15 -26.35 10.44 -40.15
CA ILE A 15 -26.25 11.06 -38.81
C ILE A 15 -24.81 11.30 -38.37
N ALA A 16 -23.87 10.44 -38.79
CA ALA A 16 -22.48 10.47 -38.35
C ALA A 16 -21.77 11.82 -38.54
N PRO A 17 -21.94 12.56 -39.67
CA PRO A 17 -21.24 13.82 -39.88
C PRO A 17 -21.53 14.85 -38.78
N GLY A 18 -20.46 15.40 -38.21
CA GLY A 18 -20.49 16.49 -37.23
C GLY A 18 -20.86 16.08 -35.80
N LYS A 19 -21.18 14.80 -35.53
CA LYS A 19 -21.58 14.32 -34.20
C LYS A 19 -20.52 13.43 -33.56
N THR A 20 -20.42 13.52 -32.24
CA THR A 20 -19.61 12.62 -31.42
C THR A 20 -20.22 11.22 -31.36
N TYR A 21 -19.41 10.20 -31.10
CA TYR A 21 -19.93 8.83 -30.94
C TYR A 21 -20.99 8.71 -29.84
N LYS A 22 -20.93 9.52 -28.77
CA LYS A 22 -21.94 9.52 -27.71
C LYS A 22 -23.30 9.99 -28.23
N GLU A 23 -23.32 11.11 -28.95
CA GLU A 23 -24.54 11.67 -29.55
C GLU A 23 -25.14 10.69 -30.57
N ILE A 24 -24.30 10.03 -31.37
CA ILE A 24 -24.77 9.04 -32.35
C ILE A 24 -25.37 7.82 -31.64
N VAL A 25 -24.77 7.32 -30.54
CA VAL A 25 -25.34 6.23 -29.74
C VAL A 25 -26.68 6.62 -29.13
N GLU A 26 -26.80 7.83 -28.60
CA GLU A 26 -28.05 8.31 -27.99
C GLU A 26 -29.18 8.38 -29.03
N ILE A 27 -28.92 8.95 -30.21
CA ILE A 27 -29.89 9.01 -31.31
C ILE A 27 -30.22 7.60 -31.83
N PHE A 28 -29.23 6.71 -31.91
CA PHE A 28 -29.40 5.35 -32.40
C PHE A 28 -30.26 4.51 -31.44
N ASN A 29 -29.97 4.54 -30.14
CA ASN A 29 -30.72 3.80 -29.13
C ASN A 29 -32.15 4.35 -29.01
N LYS A 30 -32.34 5.67 -29.13
CA LYS A 30 -33.69 6.27 -29.14
C LYS A 30 -34.54 5.83 -30.33
N LYS A 31 -33.95 5.60 -31.51
CA LYS A 31 -34.68 5.23 -32.73
C LYS A 31 -34.97 3.73 -32.82
N TYR A 32 -34.03 2.88 -32.44
CA TYR A 32 -34.11 1.44 -32.67
C TYR A 32 -34.29 0.61 -31.39
N ASP A 33 -34.31 1.24 -30.21
CA ASP A 33 -34.39 0.59 -28.89
C ASP A 33 -33.39 -0.56 -28.72
N LEU A 34 -32.18 -0.38 -29.27
CA LEU A 34 -31.09 -1.32 -29.20
C LEU A 34 -30.08 -0.86 -28.14
N GLU A 35 -29.46 -1.80 -27.42
CA GLU A 35 -28.35 -1.50 -26.51
C GLU A 35 -27.01 -1.31 -27.27
N MET A 36 -26.92 -0.25 -28.08
CA MET A 36 -25.64 0.14 -28.70
C MET A 36 -24.73 0.80 -27.66
N THR A 37 -23.46 0.38 -27.66
CA THR A 37 -22.39 1.03 -26.89
C THR A 37 -21.46 1.81 -27.82
N VAL A 38 -20.74 2.77 -27.26
CA VAL A 38 -19.77 3.61 -28.00
C VAL A 38 -18.73 2.75 -28.73
N ASP A 39 -18.24 1.68 -28.10
CA ASP A 39 -17.22 0.80 -28.69
C ASP A 39 -17.76 -0.02 -29.86
N LYS A 40 -19.00 -0.52 -29.74
CA LYS A 40 -19.70 -1.26 -30.81
C LYS A 40 -19.96 -0.34 -32.01
N LEU A 41 -20.38 0.90 -31.74
CA LEU A 41 -20.59 1.91 -32.78
C LEU A 41 -19.27 2.28 -33.46
N SER A 42 -18.21 2.59 -32.71
CA SER A 42 -16.89 2.94 -33.25
C SER A 42 -16.35 1.82 -34.16
N SER A 43 -16.43 0.57 -33.71
CA SER A 43 -16.03 -0.60 -34.49
C SER A 43 -16.90 -0.82 -35.74
N LEU A 44 -18.19 -0.44 -35.70
CA LEU A 44 -19.09 -0.52 -36.85
C LEU A 44 -18.78 0.57 -37.89
N LEU A 45 -18.65 1.82 -37.46
CA LEU A 45 -18.34 2.96 -38.32
C LEU A 45 -16.97 2.78 -39.00
N SER A 46 -15.97 2.29 -38.26
CA SER A 46 -14.64 1.96 -38.80
C SER A 46 -14.71 0.90 -39.92
N ARG A 47 -15.37 -0.24 -39.68
CA ARG A 47 -15.53 -1.31 -40.69
C ARG A 47 -16.32 -0.85 -41.92
N LYS A 48 -17.25 0.08 -41.75
CA LYS A 48 -18.08 0.63 -42.84
C LYS A 48 -17.50 1.89 -43.47
N LYS A 49 -16.30 2.32 -43.04
CA LYS A 49 -15.60 3.51 -43.51
C LYS A 49 -16.46 4.78 -43.42
N ILE A 50 -17.25 4.89 -42.35
CA ILE A 50 -18.11 6.06 -42.07
C ILE A 50 -17.34 7.00 -41.13
N ASN A 51 -17.06 8.21 -41.61
CA ASN A 51 -16.32 9.21 -40.85
C ASN A 51 -17.27 10.24 -40.25
N THR A 52 -17.14 10.52 -38.95
CA THR A 52 -17.94 11.53 -38.27
C THR A 52 -17.43 12.96 -38.50
N GLY A 53 -16.20 13.13 -39.00
CA GLY A 53 -15.59 14.45 -39.19
C GLY A 53 -15.24 15.19 -37.90
N THR A 54 -15.57 14.63 -36.73
CA THR A 54 -15.09 15.11 -35.43
C THR A 54 -13.66 14.66 -35.24
N LEU A 55 -12.71 15.41 -35.82
CA LEU A 55 -11.31 15.28 -35.49
C LEU A 55 -11.19 15.61 -34.00
N GLY A 56 -10.77 14.68 -33.15
CA GLY A 56 -10.61 14.84 -31.69
C GLY A 56 -9.54 15.88 -31.27
N GLN A 57 -9.31 16.86 -32.13
CA GLN A 57 -8.42 17.98 -32.00
C GLN A 57 -9.22 19.23 -31.64
N PHE A 58 -8.56 20.17 -30.97
CA PHE A 58 -9.15 21.47 -30.69
C PHE A 58 -9.44 22.21 -32.01
N LYS A 59 -10.64 22.82 -32.11
CA LYS A 59 -11.00 23.65 -33.25
C LYS A 59 -10.04 24.85 -33.35
N LYS A 60 -9.75 25.31 -34.58
CA LYS A 60 -9.01 26.55 -34.80
C LYS A 60 -9.71 27.69 -34.02
N SER A 61 -8.93 28.47 -33.26
CA SER A 61 -9.42 29.50 -32.33
C SER A 61 -10.03 29.02 -31.01
N PHE A 62 -9.89 27.74 -30.65
CA PHE A 62 -10.24 27.26 -29.32
C PHE A 62 -9.37 27.92 -28.25
N THR A 63 -10.01 28.53 -27.25
CA THR A 63 -9.33 29.10 -26.08
C THR A 63 -9.39 28.10 -24.93
N PRO A 64 -8.25 27.52 -24.50
CA PRO A 64 -8.21 26.66 -23.32
C PRO A 64 -8.70 27.38 -22.07
N TRP A 65 -9.36 26.65 -21.16
CA TRP A 65 -9.88 27.19 -19.90
C TRP A 65 -8.82 27.83 -18.98
N ASN A 66 -7.54 27.56 -19.26
CA ASN A 66 -6.37 28.06 -18.54
C ASN A 66 -5.61 29.18 -19.28
N LYS A 67 -6.07 29.65 -20.44
CA LYS A 67 -5.41 30.74 -21.17
C LYS A 67 -5.36 31.99 -20.29
N GLY A 68 -4.17 32.58 -20.16
CA GLY A 68 -3.93 33.76 -19.32
C GLY A 68 -3.70 33.46 -17.82
N LYS A 69 -3.80 32.20 -17.39
CA LYS A 69 -3.52 31.79 -16.01
C LYS A 69 -2.12 31.16 -15.93
N LYS A 70 -1.15 31.84 -15.33
CA LYS A 70 0.20 31.31 -15.03
C LYS A 70 0.26 30.83 -13.57
N GLY A 71 0.70 29.60 -13.32
CA GLY A 71 0.91 29.05 -11.98
C GLY A 71 -0.11 28.00 -11.54
N TYR A 72 -0.14 27.66 -10.25
CA TYR A 72 -1.02 26.62 -9.69
C TYR A 72 -2.48 27.09 -9.69
N MET A 73 -3.35 26.32 -10.36
CA MET A 73 -4.72 26.71 -10.70
C MET A 73 -5.79 26.14 -9.74
N GLY A 74 -5.37 25.75 -8.54
CA GLY A 74 -6.14 25.12 -7.48
C GLY A 74 -5.58 25.49 -6.11
N ALA A 75 -5.91 24.72 -5.05
CA ALA A 75 -5.63 25.09 -3.66
C ALA A 75 -4.20 25.64 -3.38
N ASN A 76 -4.12 26.81 -2.76
CA ASN A 76 -2.88 27.59 -2.53
C ASN A 76 -2.63 27.91 -1.03
N ARG A 77 -1.40 28.39 -0.70
CA ARG A 77 -0.67 28.69 0.58
C ARG A 77 -1.10 28.03 1.90
N THR A 78 -2.37 27.72 2.10
CA THR A 78 -3.04 27.12 3.26
C THR A 78 -4.10 26.10 2.83
N SER A 79 -3.88 25.37 1.73
CA SER A 79 -4.83 24.42 1.12
C SER A 79 -5.44 23.41 2.08
N PHE A 80 -4.76 23.12 3.18
CA PHE A 80 -5.30 22.43 4.34
C PHE A 80 -5.62 23.45 5.43
N LYS A 81 -6.88 23.47 5.89
CA LYS A 81 -7.28 24.24 7.08
C LYS A 81 -6.38 23.84 8.26
N LYS A 82 -6.03 24.79 9.15
CA LYS A 82 -5.29 24.47 10.38
C LYS A 82 -6.03 23.36 11.14
N GLY A 83 -5.31 22.30 11.51
CA GLY A 83 -5.91 21.11 12.14
C GLY A 83 -6.48 20.07 11.17
N SER A 84 -6.40 20.29 9.86
CA SER A 84 -6.77 19.30 8.84
C SER A 84 -5.87 18.07 8.97
N LYS A 85 -6.48 16.95 9.36
CA LYS A 85 -5.83 15.66 9.47
C LYS A 85 -6.07 14.89 8.17
N PRO A 86 -5.02 14.31 7.55
CA PRO A 86 -5.19 13.41 6.42
C PRO A 86 -6.13 12.24 6.76
N LYS A 87 -6.79 11.65 5.75
CA LYS A 87 -7.72 10.51 5.94
C LYS A 87 -7.11 9.32 6.68
N ASN A 88 -5.81 9.10 6.55
CA ASN A 88 -5.07 8.03 7.21
C ASN A 88 -4.48 8.43 8.57
N TRP A 89 -4.80 9.63 9.08
CA TRP A 89 -4.37 10.04 10.42
C TRP A 89 -5.00 9.14 11.48
N LYS A 90 -4.20 8.80 12.48
CA LYS A 90 -4.59 7.96 13.62
C LYS A 90 -4.13 8.63 14.92
N PRO A 91 -4.89 8.59 16.02
CA PRO A 91 -4.43 9.10 17.31
C PRO A 91 -3.24 8.30 17.87
N VAL A 92 -2.50 8.87 18.83
CA VAL A 92 -1.50 8.13 19.62
C VAL A 92 -2.19 6.95 20.29
N SER A 93 -1.47 5.85 20.49
CA SER A 93 -1.96 4.54 20.93
C SER A 93 -2.78 3.76 19.89
N SER A 94 -2.95 4.27 18.67
CA SER A 94 -3.52 3.45 17.59
C SER A 94 -2.58 2.33 17.19
N GLU A 95 -3.17 1.17 16.88
CA GLU A 95 -2.45 -0.04 16.48
C GLU A 95 -2.71 -0.38 15.02
N ARG A 96 -1.74 -1.03 14.38
CA ARG A 96 -1.89 -1.64 13.06
C ARG A 96 -0.89 -2.78 12.91
N ILE A 97 -1.18 -3.70 11.99
CA ILE A 97 -0.27 -4.78 11.60
C ILE A 97 0.61 -4.27 10.45
N ASN A 98 1.92 -4.53 10.52
CA ASN A 98 2.86 -4.22 9.44
C ASN A 98 2.89 -5.35 8.38
N THR A 99 3.57 -5.12 7.26
CA THR A 99 3.71 -6.12 6.19
C THR A 99 4.37 -7.43 6.66
N GLU A 100 5.15 -7.39 7.74
CA GLU A 100 5.85 -8.54 8.33
C GLU A 100 5.01 -9.28 9.39
N GLY A 101 3.78 -8.84 9.68
CA GLY A 101 2.88 -9.46 10.66
C GLY A 101 3.11 -9.04 12.11
N TYR A 102 3.88 -7.98 12.38
CA TYR A 102 4.03 -7.41 13.72
C TYR A 102 3.03 -6.30 13.98
N THR A 103 2.50 -6.27 15.21
CA THR A 103 1.71 -5.14 15.72
C THR A 103 2.62 -3.95 16.01
N VAL A 104 2.32 -2.81 15.38
CA VAL A 104 2.96 -1.52 15.64
C VAL A 104 1.96 -0.57 16.30
N ILE A 105 2.45 0.19 17.27
CA ILE A 105 1.68 1.19 18.01
C ILE A 105 2.21 2.58 17.71
N LYS A 106 1.29 3.54 17.57
CA LYS A 106 1.65 4.94 17.39
C LYS A 106 2.03 5.54 18.74
N VAL A 107 3.31 5.85 18.94
CA VAL A 107 3.86 6.38 20.20
C VAL A 107 3.92 7.92 20.24
N SER A 108 3.97 8.59 19.08
CA SER A 108 4.04 10.05 19.03
C SER A 108 3.31 10.63 17.81
N ASN A 109 2.82 11.86 17.95
CA ASN A 109 2.31 12.65 16.84
C ASN A 109 3.41 13.41 16.10
N GLU A 110 4.56 13.57 16.72
CA GLU A 110 5.66 14.42 16.29
C GLU A 110 6.86 13.61 15.78
N GLY A 111 7.71 14.27 15.00
CA GLY A 111 8.91 13.68 14.42
C GLY A 111 8.64 12.78 13.21
N ASP A 112 9.70 12.10 12.76
CA ASP A 112 9.67 11.25 11.58
C ASP A 112 8.70 10.08 11.74
N LYS A 113 8.16 9.58 10.63
CA LYS A 113 7.24 8.42 10.62
C LYS A 113 7.78 7.22 11.40
N GLN A 114 9.09 7.00 11.35
CA GLN A 114 9.79 5.93 12.08
C GLN A 114 9.80 6.14 13.60
N LYS A 115 9.86 7.39 14.07
CA LYS A 115 9.79 7.73 15.50
C LYS A 115 8.35 7.69 16.02
N ARG A 116 7.37 7.93 15.14
CA ARG A 116 5.94 7.94 15.48
C ARG A 116 5.34 6.57 15.68
N TRP A 117 5.86 5.54 15.00
CA TRP A 117 5.33 4.18 15.04
C TRP A 117 6.42 3.20 15.49
N ASN A 118 6.23 2.57 16.64
CA ASN A 118 7.14 1.57 17.17
C ASN A 118 6.50 0.19 17.22
N LEU A 119 7.33 -0.86 17.23
CA LEU A 119 6.90 -2.23 17.44
C LEU A 119 6.31 -2.38 18.85
N LYS A 120 5.07 -2.86 18.96
CA LYS A 120 4.33 -2.92 20.23
C LYS A 120 5.06 -3.77 21.28
N HIS A 121 5.63 -4.91 20.87
CA HIS A 121 6.40 -5.77 21.78
C HIS A 121 7.61 -5.06 22.42
N ARG A 122 8.27 -4.14 21.70
CA ARG A 122 9.37 -3.35 22.28
C ARG A 122 8.84 -2.38 23.32
N VAL A 123 7.76 -1.68 23.00
CA VAL A 123 7.13 -0.71 23.91
C VAL A 123 6.66 -1.40 25.20
N VAL A 124 5.97 -2.54 25.07
CA VAL A 124 5.50 -3.34 26.24
C VAL A 124 6.68 -3.78 27.10
N TRP A 125 7.75 -4.29 26.48
CA TRP A 125 8.94 -4.73 27.21
C TRP A 125 9.63 -3.57 27.94
N GLU A 126 9.81 -2.42 27.28
CA GLU A 126 10.44 -1.22 27.86
C GLU A 126 9.62 -0.63 29.01
N GLN A 127 8.29 -0.61 28.88
CA GLN A 127 7.37 -0.15 29.92
C GLN A 127 7.42 -1.03 31.17
N TYR A 128 7.41 -2.35 30.99
CA TYR A 128 7.45 -3.29 32.12
C TYR A 128 8.80 -3.26 32.85
N HIS A 129 9.91 -3.31 32.10
CA HIS A 129 11.26 -3.34 32.69
C HIS A 129 11.77 -1.94 33.09
N LYS A 130 11.05 -0.87 32.74
CA LYS A 130 11.42 0.53 32.94
C LYS A 130 12.84 0.85 32.42
N LYS A 131 13.24 0.18 31.34
CA LYS A 131 14.58 0.27 30.74
C LYS A 131 14.45 0.30 29.23
N LYS A 132 15.34 1.05 28.57
CA LYS A 132 15.48 1.00 27.11
C LYS A 132 16.15 -0.30 26.71
N ILE A 133 15.78 -0.82 25.55
CA ILE A 133 16.44 -2.01 24.98
C ILE A 133 17.94 -1.71 24.80
N PRO A 134 18.85 -2.51 25.38
CA PRO A 134 20.28 -2.27 25.26
C PRO A 134 20.74 -2.24 23.80
N LYS A 135 21.74 -1.40 23.49
CA LYS A 135 22.31 -1.32 22.15
C LYS A 135 22.80 -2.69 21.69
N GLY A 136 22.42 -3.12 20.49
CA GLY A 136 22.77 -4.44 19.97
C GLY A 136 21.93 -5.59 20.53
N SER A 137 20.86 -5.30 21.27
CA SER A 137 19.86 -6.27 21.70
C SER A 137 18.55 -6.12 20.92
N VAL A 138 17.77 -7.19 20.89
CA VAL A 138 16.48 -7.29 20.22
C VAL A 138 15.52 -8.08 21.10
N ILE A 139 14.22 -7.78 20.97
CA ILE A 139 13.17 -8.53 21.64
C ILE A 139 12.66 -9.61 20.67
N ILE A 140 12.57 -10.84 21.16
CA ILE A 140 11.99 -11.97 20.43
C ILE A 140 10.77 -12.51 21.18
N PHE A 141 9.89 -13.16 20.45
CA PHE A 141 8.75 -13.91 20.97
C PHE A 141 9.20 -15.34 21.24
N ALA A 142 9.05 -15.82 22.48
CA ALA A 142 9.55 -17.13 22.90
C ALA A 142 8.81 -18.29 22.22
N ASP A 143 7.51 -18.11 21.95
CA ASP A 143 6.66 -19.03 21.17
C ASP A 143 6.70 -18.80 19.65
N GLY A 144 7.34 -17.73 19.19
CA GLY A 144 7.32 -17.32 17.79
C GLY A 144 6.01 -16.69 17.31
N ASP A 145 4.98 -16.56 18.16
CA ASP A 145 3.74 -15.87 17.82
C ASP A 145 3.91 -14.35 18.03
N LYS A 146 3.88 -13.61 16.92
CA LYS A 146 4.04 -12.15 16.88
C LYS A 146 2.90 -11.39 17.55
N ASN A 147 1.77 -12.05 17.80
CA ASN A 147 0.61 -11.46 18.47
C ASN A 147 0.62 -11.68 19.98
N ASN A 148 1.39 -12.65 20.49
CA ASN A 148 1.49 -12.94 21.91
C ASN A 148 2.42 -11.93 22.62
N LEU A 149 1.82 -10.84 23.08
CA LEU A 149 2.49 -9.73 23.75
C LEU A 149 2.60 -9.91 25.28
N ASN A 150 2.39 -11.12 25.79
CA ASN A 150 2.61 -11.41 27.21
C ASN A 150 4.06 -11.17 27.58
N ILE A 151 4.30 -10.49 28.70
CA ILE A 151 5.66 -10.08 29.08
C ILE A 151 6.61 -11.26 29.25
N GLU A 152 6.10 -12.38 29.76
CA GLU A 152 6.87 -13.62 29.96
C GLU A 152 7.28 -14.29 28.64
N ASN A 153 6.57 -13.99 27.55
CA ASN A 153 6.87 -14.44 26.20
C ASN A 153 7.89 -13.54 25.49
N LEU A 154 8.10 -12.31 26.00
CA LEU A 154 9.01 -11.33 25.39
C LEU A 154 10.40 -11.43 26.00
N ILE A 155 11.34 -11.99 25.25
CA ILE A 155 12.72 -12.21 25.71
C ILE A 155 13.65 -11.20 25.04
N CYS A 156 14.44 -10.49 25.85
CA CYS A 156 15.52 -9.64 25.35
C CYS A 156 16.78 -10.48 25.13
N VAL A 157 17.27 -10.50 23.90
CA VAL A 157 18.48 -11.24 23.49
C VAL A 157 19.43 -10.32 22.73
N THR A 158 20.74 -10.56 22.85
CA THR A 158 21.75 -9.91 22.03
C THR A 158 21.66 -10.41 20.58
N ARG A 159 22.14 -9.61 19.61
CA ARG A 159 22.21 -10.06 18.21
C ARG A 159 23.09 -11.29 18.01
N ASN A 160 24.12 -11.49 18.85
CA ASN A 160 24.98 -12.66 18.79
C ASN A 160 24.26 -13.92 19.28
N GLU A 161 23.52 -13.82 20.40
CA GLU A 161 22.66 -14.90 20.90
C GLU A 161 21.59 -15.27 19.88
N LEU A 162 20.90 -14.28 19.29
CA LEU A 162 19.90 -14.53 18.25
C LEU A 162 20.51 -15.24 17.03
N LYS A 163 21.73 -14.87 16.63
CA LYS A 163 22.45 -15.54 15.53
C LYS A 163 22.68 -17.01 15.83
N VAL A 164 23.11 -17.34 17.05
CA VAL A 164 23.36 -18.73 17.47
C VAL A 164 22.06 -19.51 17.61
N LEU A 165 21.02 -18.90 18.18
CA LEU A 165 19.68 -19.48 18.26
C LEU A 165 19.16 -19.90 16.88
N ASN A 166 19.21 -18.99 15.89
CA ASN A 166 18.79 -19.27 14.53
C ASN A 166 19.67 -20.34 13.85
N LYS A 167 21.00 -20.23 14.00
CA LYS A 167 21.96 -21.19 13.41
C LYS A 167 21.73 -22.61 13.93
N CYS A 168 21.41 -22.75 15.21
CA CYS A 168 21.19 -24.04 15.86
C CYS A 168 19.72 -24.47 15.89
N ARG A 169 18.80 -23.71 15.27
CA ARG A 169 17.35 -23.96 15.27
C ARG A 169 16.77 -24.20 16.67
N LEU A 170 17.18 -23.35 17.63
CA LEU A 170 16.81 -23.45 19.04
C LEU A 170 15.58 -22.59 19.41
N ILE A 171 14.87 -22.04 18.42
CA ILE A 171 13.61 -21.34 18.60
C ILE A 171 12.49 -22.34 18.28
N SER A 172 11.59 -22.53 19.24
CA SER A 172 10.46 -23.44 19.14
C SER A 172 9.14 -22.69 19.35
N SER A 173 8.02 -23.36 19.09
CA SER A 173 6.69 -22.85 19.44
C SER A 173 6.42 -22.87 20.94
N VAL A 174 7.17 -23.67 21.71
CA VAL A 174 7.03 -23.77 23.17
C VAL A 174 7.99 -22.77 23.83
N PRO A 175 7.50 -21.76 24.59
CA PRO A 175 8.33 -20.74 25.23
C PRO A 175 9.49 -21.29 26.06
N GLU A 176 9.23 -22.32 26.87
CA GLU A 176 10.22 -22.93 27.77
C GLU A 176 11.38 -23.60 27.01
N LEU A 177 11.11 -24.17 25.84
CA LEU A 177 12.15 -24.73 24.98
C LEU A 177 13.03 -23.61 24.40
N THR A 178 12.45 -22.50 23.99
CA THR A 178 13.20 -21.33 23.50
C THR A 178 14.03 -20.69 24.61
N LYS A 179 13.51 -20.59 25.84
CA LYS A 179 14.26 -20.13 27.01
C LYS A 179 15.46 -21.05 27.32
N THR A 180 15.26 -22.36 27.29
CA THR A 180 16.35 -23.34 27.43
C THR A 180 17.36 -23.24 26.28
N GLY A 181 16.85 -23.08 25.06
CA GLY A 181 17.65 -22.86 23.86
C GLY A 181 18.55 -21.62 23.96
N LEU A 182 18.05 -20.54 24.58
CA LEU A 182 18.85 -19.34 24.85
C LEU A 182 20.02 -19.64 25.79
N ASN A 183 19.80 -20.44 26.84
CA ASN A 183 20.89 -20.85 27.75
C ASN A 183 21.93 -21.69 27.00
N ILE A 184 21.51 -22.62 26.15
CA ILE A 184 22.41 -23.41 25.28
C ILE A 184 23.21 -22.48 24.34
N ALA A 185 22.56 -21.47 23.76
CA ALA A 185 23.22 -20.49 22.89
C ALA A 185 24.30 -19.70 23.65
N LYS A 186 24.01 -19.25 24.88
CA LYS A 186 24.99 -18.57 25.75
C LYS A 186 26.20 -19.45 26.03
N ILE A 187 25.99 -20.71 26.39
CA ILE A 187 27.08 -21.67 26.63
C ILE A 187 27.93 -21.85 25.37
N LYS A 188 27.31 -22.04 24.20
CA LYS A 188 28.03 -22.17 22.93
C LYS A 188 28.85 -20.93 22.59
N ILE A 189 28.33 -19.72 22.83
CA ILE A 189 29.05 -18.47 22.62
C ILE A 189 30.28 -18.41 23.53
N LYS A 190 30.11 -18.67 24.83
CA LYS A 190 31.20 -18.63 25.80
C LYS A 190 32.30 -19.66 25.49
N LEU A 191 31.92 -20.88 25.10
CA LEU A 191 32.87 -21.91 24.67
C LEU A 191 33.67 -21.48 23.42
N ALA A 192 33.05 -20.78 22.48
CA ALA A 192 33.72 -20.29 21.29
C ALA A 192 34.70 -19.16 21.60
N GLU A 193 34.39 -18.28 22.56
CA GLU A 193 35.30 -17.25 23.07
C GLU A 193 36.55 -17.87 23.69
N ILE A 194 36.38 -18.80 24.63
CA ILE A 194 37.50 -19.49 25.31
C ILE A 194 38.41 -20.22 24.30
N ARG A 195 37.84 -20.84 23.26
CA ARG A 195 38.62 -21.51 22.21
C ARG A 195 39.43 -20.56 21.34
N LYS A 196 38.99 -19.30 21.19
CA LYS A 196 39.76 -18.28 20.49
C LYS A 196 40.90 -17.75 21.35
N GLU A 197 40.64 -17.52 22.64
CA GLU A 197 41.65 -17.07 23.61
C GLU A 197 42.80 -18.08 23.74
N LYS A 198 42.52 -19.39 23.69
CA LYS A 198 43.57 -20.44 23.71
C LYS A 198 44.41 -20.56 22.43
N LYS A 199 43.98 -19.92 21.33
CA LYS A 199 44.66 -20.00 20.02
C LYS A 199 45.46 -18.74 19.69
N GLY A 200 45.21 -17.64 20.39
CA GLY A 200 46.02 -16.42 20.31
C GLY A 200 47.09 -16.44 21.38
#